data_AF-A0A8S3YMA6-F1
#
_entry.id   AF-A0A8S3YMA6-F1
#
_cell.length_a   1.000
_cell.length_b   1.000
_cell.length_c   1.000
_cell.angle_alpha   90.00
_cell.angle_beta   90.00
_cell.angle_gamma   90.00
#
_symmetry.space_group_name_H-M   'P 1'
#
loop_
_entity.id
_entity.type
_entity.pdbx_description
1 polymer ?
#
loop_
_entity_poly.entity_id
_entity_poly.type
_entity_poly.pdbx_seq_one_letter_code
_entity_poly.pdbx_strand_id
1 'polypeptide(L)'
;MERGDVMSGLAEQFMTNWTSKVFRDRCVAQIESVRVDSKPQENSSDPVETFLAQRSSKQLEEFVFEKSKTREDYVSLVAEMLMMLRQHAGKPLVNTELLETASPQDLAAAGFTPNGVAGQKEDSSRKSQTE
;
A
#
# COMPACT_ATOMS: atom_id res chain seq x y z
N MET A 1 -23.09 -42.94 -0.12
CA MET A 1 -21.91 -42.07 -0.33
C MET A 1 -22.29 -41.09 -1.43
N GLU A 2 -22.63 -39.87 -1.02
CA GLU A 2 -23.26 -38.89 -1.90
C GLU A 2 -22.22 -38.19 -2.78
N ARG A 3 -22.54 -38.05 -4.07
CA ARG A 3 -21.66 -37.52 -5.12
C ARG A 3 -21.19 -36.07 -4.84
N GLY A 4 -21.86 -35.35 -3.94
CA GLY A 4 -21.52 -34.00 -3.49
C GLY A 4 -20.30 -33.92 -2.55
N ASP A 5 -20.14 -34.88 -1.63
CA ASP A 5 -19.00 -34.90 -0.70
C ASP A 5 -17.66 -35.11 -1.43
N VAL A 6 -17.68 -35.91 -2.49
CA VAL A 6 -16.47 -36.20 -3.28
C VAL A 6 -16.01 -34.97 -4.06
N MET A 7 -16.94 -34.13 -4.55
CA MET A 7 -16.61 -32.88 -5.23
C MET A 7 -16.13 -31.80 -4.24
N SER A 8 -16.72 -31.70 -3.06
CA SER A 8 -16.28 -30.76 -2.03
C SER A 8 -14.87 -31.09 -1.53
N GLY A 9 -14.57 -32.37 -1.28
CA GLY A 9 -13.23 -32.82 -0.90
C GLY A 9 -12.16 -32.58 -1.97
N LEU A 10 -12.52 -32.72 -3.26
CA LEU A 10 -11.62 -32.39 -4.37
C LEU A 10 -11.41 -30.87 -4.49
N ALA A 11 -12.45 -30.07 -4.30
CA ALA A 11 -12.36 -28.61 -4.31
C ALA A 11 -11.53 -28.10 -3.12
N GLU A 12 -11.71 -28.66 -1.92
CA GLU A 12 -10.86 -28.37 -0.76
C GLU A 12 -9.41 -28.78 -1.01
N GLN A 13 -9.14 -29.98 -1.52
CA GLN A 13 -7.79 -30.38 -1.89
C GLN A 13 -7.16 -29.43 -2.92
N PHE A 14 -7.93 -29.00 -3.91
CA PHE A 14 -7.48 -28.02 -4.90
C PHE A 14 -7.21 -26.64 -4.28
N MET A 15 -8.02 -26.22 -3.31
CA MET A 15 -7.83 -24.98 -2.54
C MET A 15 -6.70 -25.06 -1.50
N THR A 16 -6.30 -26.26 -1.07
CA THR A 16 -5.17 -26.47 -0.15
C THR A 16 -3.82 -26.55 -0.86
N ASN A 17 -3.78 -26.84 -2.17
CA ASN A 17 -2.53 -26.84 -2.92
C ASN A 17 -2.09 -25.41 -3.24
N TRP A 18 -1.41 -24.79 -2.28
CA TRP A 18 -0.94 -23.41 -2.32
C TRP A 18 0.11 -23.15 -3.41
N THR A 19 0.82 -24.20 -3.87
CA THR A 19 1.78 -24.10 -4.98
C THR A 19 1.12 -24.20 -6.35
N SER A 20 -0.18 -24.51 -6.40
CA SER A 20 -0.91 -24.62 -7.65
C SER A 20 -0.99 -23.27 -8.37
N LYS A 21 -0.95 -23.32 -9.71
CA LYS A 21 -1.09 -22.12 -10.54
C LYS A 21 -2.37 -21.34 -10.22
N VAL A 22 -3.49 -22.04 -10.01
CA VAL A 22 -4.78 -21.39 -9.73
C VAL A 22 -4.76 -20.63 -8.41
N PHE A 23 -4.16 -21.20 -7.36
CA PHE A 23 -4.03 -20.52 -6.07
C PHE A 23 -3.15 -19.27 -6.20
N ARG A 24 -2.00 -19.41 -6.86
CA ARG A 24 -1.07 -18.31 -7.10
C ARG A 24 -1.66 -17.21 -7.98
N ASP A 25 -2.38 -17.56 -9.04
CA ASP A 25 -3.08 -16.60 -9.91
C ASP A 25 -4.09 -15.76 -9.10
N ARG A 26 -4.77 -16.35 -8.10
CA ARG A 26 -5.67 -15.59 -7.20
C ARG A 26 -4.89 -14.60 -6.33
N CYS A 27 -3.73 -14.98 -5.81
CA CYS A 27 -2.86 -14.06 -5.06
C CYS A 27 -2.37 -12.92 -5.94
N VAL A 28 -1.94 -13.20 -7.19
CA VAL A 28 -1.58 -12.16 -8.16
C VAL A 28 -2.74 -11.19 -8.41
N ALA A 29 -3.96 -11.69 -8.60
CA ALA A 29 -5.14 -10.85 -8.81
C ALA A 29 -5.45 -9.95 -7.60
N GLN A 30 -5.26 -10.45 -6.38
CA GLN A 30 -5.41 -9.65 -5.16
C GLN A 30 -4.34 -8.55 -5.04
N ILE A 31 -3.09 -8.88 -5.35
CA ILE A 31 -1.99 -7.90 -5.36
C ILE A 31 -2.28 -6.81 -6.40
N GLU A 32 -2.70 -7.19 -7.61
CA GLU A 32 -3.03 -6.23 -8.68
C GLU A 32 -4.17 -5.31 -8.27
N SER A 33 -5.26 -5.86 -7.72
CA SER A 33 -6.40 -5.07 -7.26
C SER A 33 -5.98 -4.01 -6.25
N VAL A 34 -5.20 -4.39 -5.23
CA VAL A 34 -4.76 -3.43 -4.21
C VAL A 34 -3.74 -2.44 -4.78
N ARG A 35 -2.83 -2.88 -5.65
CA ARG A 35 -1.83 -2.00 -6.27
C ARG A 35 -2.45 -0.92 -7.14
N VAL A 36 -3.50 -1.24 -7.90
CA VAL A 36 -4.27 -0.26 -8.70
C VAL A 36 -4.91 0.82 -7.81
N ASP A 37 -5.43 0.43 -6.65
CA ASP A 37 -6.05 1.36 -5.70
C ASP A 37 -5.01 2.20 -4.96
N SER A 38 -3.89 1.59 -4.56
CA SER A 38 -2.83 2.22 -3.77
C SER A 38 -1.91 3.14 -4.56
N LYS A 39 -1.70 2.87 -5.86
CA LYS A 39 -0.82 3.63 -6.77
C LYS A 39 0.56 3.96 -6.14
N PRO A 40 1.35 2.96 -5.73
CA PRO A 40 2.67 3.19 -5.17
C PRO A 40 3.56 3.96 -6.15
N GLN A 41 4.40 4.87 -5.64
CA GLN A 41 5.21 5.77 -6.45
C GLN A 41 6.66 5.28 -6.61
N GLU A 42 7.18 5.29 -7.85
CA GLU A 42 8.55 4.86 -8.16
C GLU A 42 9.63 5.85 -7.69
N ASN A 43 9.25 7.11 -7.49
CA ASN A 43 10.10 8.20 -7.02
C ASN A 43 9.94 8.47 -5.51
N SER A 44 9.34 7.54 -4.76
CA SER A 44 9.20 7.66 -3.31
C SER A 44 10.56 7.60 -2.63
N SER A 45 10.72 8.37 -1.56
CA SER A 45 11.89 8.27 -0.66
C SER A 45 11.89 6.96 0.14
N ASP A 46 10.76 6.25 0.17
CA ASP A 46 10.62 4.96 0.83
C ASP A 46 11.07 3.81 -0.11
N PRO A 47 12.14 3.08 0.24
CA PRO A 47 12.61 1.96 -0.57
C PRO A 47 11.57 0.86 -0.78
N VAL A 48 10.66 0.66 0.18
CA VAL A 48 9.60 -0.34 0.10
C VAL A 48 8.56 0.07 -0.93
N GLU A 49 8.14 1.32 -0.90
CA GLU A 49 7.18 1.86 -1.88
C GLU A 49 7.74 1.77 -3.30
N THR A 50 8.99 2.17 -3.47
CA THR A 50 9.69 2.09 -4.76
C THR A 50 9.79 0.64 -5.27
N PHE A 51 10.08 -0.32 -4.39
CA PHE A 51 10.07 -1.73 -4.73
C PHE A 51 8.69 -2.22 -5.19
N LEU A 52 7.62 -1.82 -4.49
CA LEU A 52 6.24 -2.17 -4.82
C LEU A 52 5.76 -1.50 -6.12
N ALA A 53 6.28 -0.31 -6.44
CA ALA A 53 5.97 0.42 -7.66
C ALA A 53 6.65 -0.18 -8.89
N GLN A 54 7.95 -0.50 -8.80
CA GLN A 54 8.76 -0.94 -9.94
C GLN A 54 8.49 -2.39 -10.41
N ARG A 55 7.76 -3.18 -9.62
CA ARG A 55 7.48 -4.58 -9.92
C ARG A 55 6.03 -4.79 -10.31
N SER A 56 5.82 -5.66 -11.30
CA SER A 56 4.47 -6.13 -11.62
C SER A 56 3.93 -7.03 -10.48
N SER A 57 2.61 -7.12 -10.36
CA SER A 57 1.96 -7.98 -9.35
C SER A 57 2.38 -9.45 -9.44
N LYS A 58 2.71 -9.92 -10.64
CA LYS A 58 3.28 -11.26 -10.85
C LYS A 58 4.69 -11.38 -10.27
N GLN A 59 5.56 -10.40 -10.51
CA GLN A 59 6.93 -10.40 -9.94
C GLN A 59 6.92 -10.27 -8.41
N LEU A 60 5.98 -9.51 -7.86
CA LEU A 60 5.78 -9.37 -6.42
C LEU A 60 5.32 -10.70 -5.80
N GLU A 61 4.36 -11.37 -6.43
CA GLU A 61 3.92 -12.70 -6.01
C GLU A 61 5.05 -13.74 -6.10
N GLU A 62 5.80 -13.75 -7.21
CA GLU A 62 6.94 -14.66 -7.40
C GLU A 62 8.00 -14.46 -6.31
N PHE A 63 8.32 -13.21 -5.98
CA PHE A 63 9.23 -12.88 -4.88
C PHE A 63 8.77 -13.47 -3.54
N VAL A 64 7.48 -13.36 -3.22
CA VAL A 64 6.92 -13.94 -1.98
C VAL A 64 6.93 -15.46 -2.04
N PHE A 65 6.54 -16.03 -3.17
CA PHE A 65 6.51 -17.48 -3.38
C PHE A 65 7.89 -18.11 -3.18
N GLU A 66 8.95 -17.53 -3.76
CA GLU A 66 10.32 -18.01 -3.62
C GLU A 66 10.85 -17.94 -2.18
N LYS A 67 10.34 -17.02 -1.36
CA LYS A 67 10.69 -16.88 0.06
C LYS A 67 9.92 -17.83 0.96
N SER A 68 8.80 -18.35 0.48
CA SER A 68 7.86 -19.13 1.27
C SER A 68 8.23 -20.60 1.31
N LYS A 69 8.21 -21.21 2.51
CA LYS A 69 8.46 -22.65 2.69
C LYS A 69 7.17 -23.42 2.93
N THR A 70 6.18 -22.75 3.50
CA THR A 70 4.87 -23.31 3.84
C THR A 70 3.76 -22.45 3.25
N ARG A 71 2.54 -23.00 3.24
CA ARG A 71 1.34 -22.26 2.84
C ARG A 71 1.12 -21.06 3.75
N GLU A 72 1.32 -21.26 5.04
CA GLU A 72 1.09 -20.28 6.09
C GLU A 72 2.07 -19.11 5.93
N ASP A 73 3.35 -19.39 5.65
CA ASP A 73 4.34 -18.35 5.33
C ASP A 73 3.92 -17.56 4.08
N TYR A 74 3.53 -18.26 3.02
CA TYR A 74 3.13 -17.65 1.75
C TYR A 74 1.94 -16.71 1.93
N VAL A 75 0.87 -17.18 2.57
CA VAL A 75 -0.34 -16.38 2.81
C VAL A 75 -0.03 -15.20 3.74
N SER A 76 0.80 -15.38 4.76
CA SER A 76 1.18 -14.32 5.70
C SER A 76 1.99 -13.22 5.01
N LEU A 77 3.00 -13.59 4.21
CA LEU A 77 3.82 -12.65 3.45
C LEU A 77 3.01 -11.92 2.37
N VAL A 78 2.09 -12.60 1.69
CA VAL A 78 1.14 -11.94 0.77
C VAL A 78 0.29 -10.93 1.54
N ALA A 79 -0.27 -11.30 2.69
CA ALA A 79 -1.10 -10.41 3.49
C ALA A 79 -0.31 -9.16 3.97
N GLU A 80 0.92 -9.34 4.43
CA GLU A 80 1.80 -8.24 4.83
C GLU A 80 2.09 -7.30 3.65
N MET A 81 2.37 -7.84 2.47
CA MET A 81 2.55 -7.05 1.25
C MET A 81 1.29 -6.23 0.89
N LEU A 82 0.11 -6.84 0.97
CA LEU A 82 -1.14 -6.12 0.74
C LEU A 82 -1.36 -5.02 1.78
N MET A 83 -0.95 -5.22 3.03
CA MET A 83 -1.01 -4.17 4.06
C MET A 83 -0.05 -3.02 3.76
N MET A 84 1.19 -3.31 3.36
CA MET A 84 2.16 -2.29 2.95
C MET A 84 1.61 -1.47 1.77
N LEU A 85 1.11 -2.12 0.71
CA LEU A 85 0.46 -1.42 -0.41
C LEU A 85 -0.66 -0.48 0.07
N ARG A 86 -1.53 -0.94 0.98
CA ARG A 86 -2.62 -0.10 1.52
C ARG A 86 -2.14 1.07 2.37
N GLN A 87 -0.99 0.96 3.05
CA GLN A 87 -0.42 2.07 3.81
C GLN A 87 0.10 3.20 2.91
N HIS A 88 0.46 2.88 1.66
CA HIS A 88 0.80 3.89 0.65
C HIS A 88 -0.43 4.50 -0.03
N ALA A 89 -1.60 3.85 0.09
CA ALA A 89 -2.85 4.41 -0.41
C ALA A 89 -3.22 5.68 0.37
N GLY A 90 -3.40 6.80 -0.33
CA GLY A 90 -3.81 8.08 0.27
C GLY A 90 -2.66 9.00 0.67
N LYS A 91 -1.40 8.65 0.41
CA LYS A 91 -0.33 9.67 0.38
C LYS A 91 -0.64 10.63 -0.79
N PRO A 92 -0.73 11.95 -0.55
CA PRO A 92 -0.95 12.90 -1.64
C PRO A 92 0.17 12.75 -2.66
N LEU A 93 -0.19 12.64 -3.94
CA LEU A 93 0.74 12.66 -5.05
C LEU A 93 1.36 14.06 -5.11
N VAL A 94 2.44 14.28 -4.37
CA VAL A 94 3.20 15.53 -4.46
C VAL A 94 4.03 15.43 -5.73
N ASN A 95 3.53 16.01 -6.82
CA ASN A 95 4.34 16.22 -8.03
C ASN A 95 5.44 17.24 -7.68
N THR A 96 6.65 16.75 -7.40
CA THR A 96 7.79 17.60 -7.04
C THR A 96 8.13 18.59 -8.15
N GLU A 97 8.03 18.20 -9.42
CA GLU A 97 8.23 19.10 -10.57
C GLU A 97 7.21 20.24 -10.62
N LEU A 98 5.96 19.97 -10.23
CA LEU A 98 4.89 20.96 -10.20
C LEU A 98 5.04 21.88 -8.97
N LEU A 99 5.63 21.38 -7.88
CA LEU A 99 5.97 22.16 -6.69
C LEU A 99 7.16 23.10 -6.94
N GLU A 100 8.17 22.67 -7.71
CA GLU A 100 9.33 23.50 -8.06
C GLU A 100 8.98 24.63 -9.05
N THR A 101 7.95 24.42 -9.87
CA THR A 101 7.45 25.44 -10.82
C THR A 101 6.28 26.24 -10.28
N ALA A 102 5.70 25.84 -9.13
CA ALA A 102 4.59 26.55 -8.51
C ALA A 102 5.03 27.94 -8.05
N SER A 103 4.18 28.93 -8.31
CA SER A 103 4.44 30.28 -7.87
C SER A 103 4.38 30.36 -6.33
N PRO A 104 5.14 31.25 -5.68
CA PRO A 104 5.14 31.40 -4.22
C PRO A 104 3.73 31.68 -3.63
N GLN A 105 2.84 32.26 -4.44
CA GLN A 105 1.46 32.57 -4.08
C GLN A 105 0.59 31.31 -4.03
N ASP A 106 0.78 30.39 -4.98
CA ASP A 106 0.06 29.12 -5.03
C ASP A 106 0.51 28.17 -3.90
N LEU A 107 1.81 28.18 -3.58
CA LEU A 107 2.37 27.44 -2.44
C LEU A 107 1.83 27.95 -1.10
N ALA A 108 1.72 29.27 -0.93
CA ALA A 108 1.13 29.87 0.26
C ALA A 108 -0.37 29.56 0.39
N ALA A 109 -1.12 29.58 -0.71
CA ALA A 109 -2.54 29.20 -0.73
C ALA A 109 -2.76 27.71 -0.41
N ALA A 110 -1.81 26.84 -0.78
CA ALA A 110 -1.78 25.43 -0.43
C ALA A 110 -1.26 25.14 0.99
N GLY A 111 -0.89 26.17 1.77
CA GLY A 111 -0.41 26.03 3.14
C GLY A 111 1.07 25.67 3.27
N PHE A 112 1.86 25.74 2.20
CA PHE A 112 3.31 25.55 2.22
C PHE A 112 4.02 26.90 2.36
N THR A 113 4.40 27.26 3.59
CA THR A 113 5.23 28.46 3.82
C THR A 113 6.72 28.11 3.80
N PRO A 114 7.57 28.90 3.13
CA PRO A 114 9.00 28.58 2.90
C PRO A 114 9.89 28.72 4.15
N ASN A 115 9.33 29.01 5.32
CA ASN A 115 10.06 28.96 6.58
C ASN A 115 9.65 27.70 7.35
N GLY A 116 10.61 26.78 7.46
CA GLY A 116 10.45 25.44 7.99
C GLY A 116 9.79 25.37 9.37
N VAL A 117 9.30 24.16 9.65
CA VAL A 117 8.80 23.65 10.94
C VAL A 117 9.37 24.44 12.12
N ALA A 118 8.62 25.43 12.59
CA ALA A 118 8.75 26.01 13.92
C ALA A 118 7.50 25.60 14.69
N GLY A 119 7.57 24.42 15.31
CA GLY A 119 6.70 24.15 16.44
C GLY A 119 7.05 25.10 17.57
N GLN A 120 6.09 25.92 18.00
CA GLN A 120 5.96 26.47 19.35
C GLN A 120 4.54 27.04 19.45
N LYS A 121 3.63 26.40 20.21
CA LYS A 121 3.35 26.74 21.61
C LYS A 121 3.34 28.24 21.83
N GLU A 122 2.15 28.81 22.01
CA GLU A 122 1.95 29.87 23.00
C GLU A 122 0.62 29.68 23.71
N ASP A 123 0.77 29.39 25.00
CA ASP A 123 -0.21 29.38 26.07
C ASP A 123 -0.42 30.83 26.55
N SER A 124 -1.66 31.16 26.94
CA SER A 124 -2.04 32.21 27.89
C SER A 124 -1.69 33.68 27.62
N SER A 125 -2.71 34.51 27.36
CA SER A 125 -3.36 35.35 28.40
C SER A 125 -3.88 36.72 27.90
N ARG A 126 -5.15 36.97 28.25
CA ARG A 126 -5.77 38.25 28.68
C ARG A 126 -5.83 39.45 27.70
N LYS A 127 -7.07 39.87 27.44
CA LYS A 127 -7.62 41.23 27.73
C LYS A 127 -9.16 41.08 27.73
N SER A 128 -9.82 41.12 28.89
CA SER A 128 -10.48 42.31 29.46
C SER A 128 -11.43 43.00 28.48
N GLN A 129 -12.76 42.94 28.70
CA GLN A 129 -13.61 44.08 29.08
C GLN A 129 -15.12 43.86 28.81
N THR A 130 -15.94 44.22 29.83
CA THR A 130 -17.30 44.83 29.76
C THR A 130 -18.42 43.95 29.18
N GLU A 131 -19.58 43.72 29.82
CA GLU A 131 -20.44 44.50 30.71
C GLU A 131 -21.03 43.63 31.85
#